data_AF-A0A077JGJ8-F1
#
_entry.id   AF-A0A077JGJ8-F1
#
_cell.length_a   1.000
_cell.length_b   1.000
_cell.length_c   1.000
_cell.angle_alpha   90.00
_cell.angle_beta   90.00
_cell.angle_gamma   90.00
#
_symmetry.space_group_name_H-M   'P 1'
#
loop_
_entity.id
_entity.type
_entity.pdbx_description
1 polymer ?
#
loop_
_entity_poly.entity_id
_entity_poly.type
_entity_poly.pdbx_seq_one_letter_code
_entity_poly.pdbx_strand_id
1 'polypeptide(L)'
;MKIKEKFDQYPPEMQQWMIQQEKNKLTRIKQALEKGTTVYTQSKQENKGKWLEETIQLLEQYLSLLPPSDYSLEEVSDNYILQVWERLENDSSLHELISQVETRYEELLKIKL
;
A
#
# COMPACT_ATOMS: atom_id res chain seq x y z
N MET A 1 -12.69 1.16 21.33
CA MET A 1 -13.58 0.20 20.65
C MET A 1 -12.69 -0.75 19.87
N LYS A 2 -12.78 -2.07 20.04
CA LYS A 2 -11.83 -2.97 19.37
C LYS A 2 -12.17 -3.01 17.88
N ILE A 3 -11.16 -2.92 17.01
CA ILE A 3 -11.36 -2.82 15.56
C ILE A 3 -12.06 -4.05 14.98
N LYS A 4 -11.81 -5.21 15.58
CA LYS A 4 -12.59 -6.44 15.33
C LYS A 4 -14.08 -6.28 15.62
N GLU A 5 -14.46 -5.63 16.72
CA GLU A 5 -15.88 -5.40 17.05
C GLU A 5 -16.55 -4.44 16.06
N LYS A 6 -15.81 -3.50 15.46
CA LYS A 6 -16.32 -2.67 14.35
C LYS A 6 -16.45 -3.48 13.06
N PHE A 7 -15.46 -4.31 12.75
CA PHE A 7 -15.45 -5.15 11.54
C PHE A 7 -16.60 -6.17 11.55
N ASP A 8 -16.82 -6.83 12.70
CA ASP A 8 -17.87 -7.83 12.90
C ASP A 8 -19.29 -7.23 12.85
N GLN A 9 -19.45 -5.90 12.90
CA GLN A 9 -20.74 -5.21 12.73
C GLN A 9 -21.18 -5.11 11.27
N TYR A 10 -20.27 -5.27 10.31
CA TYR A 10 -20.60 -5.23 8.88
C TYR A 10 -21.17 -6.56 8.40
N PRO A 11 -22.08 -6.57 7.40
CA PRO A 11 -22.52 -7.80 6.75
C PRO A 11 -21.34 -8.58 6.13
N PRO A 12 -21.38 -9.93 6.06
CA PRO A 12 -20.29 -10.73 5.50
C PRO A 12 -19.85 -10.30 4.10
N GLU A 13 -20.79 -9.90 3.24
CA GLU A 13 -20.49 -9.40 1.90
C GLU A 13 -19.68 -8.09 1.93
N MET A 14 -19.98 -7.20 2.88
CA MET A 14 -19.27 -5.95 3.07
C MET A 14 -17.89 -6.20 3.69
N GLN A 15 -17.78 -7.13 4.63
CA GLN A 15 -16.49 -7.58 5.18
C GLN A 15 -15.57 -8.10 4.07
N GLN A 16 -16.09 -8.99 3.21
CA GLN A 16 -15.37 -9.52 2.05
C GLN A 16 -14.99 -8.43 1.04
N TRP A 17 -15.89 -7.47 0.79
CA TRP A 17 -15.58 -6.33 -0.05
C TRP A 17 -14.43 -5.47 0.53
N MET A 18 -14.43 -5.21 1.84
CA MET A 18 -13.37 -4.44 2.51
C MET A 18 -12.02 -5.16 2.43
N ILE A 19 -12.02 -6.47 2.67
CA ILE A 19 -10.82 -7.31 2.50
C ILE A 19 -10.30 -7.22 1.05
N GLN A 20 -11.19 -7.29 0.07
CA GLN A 20 -10.82 -7.23 -1.34
C GLN A 20 -10.29 -5.84 -1.76
N GLN A 21 -10.85 -4.75 -1.21
CA GLN A 21 -10.34 -3.40 -1.45
C GLN A 21 -8.90 -3.26 -0.96
N GLU A 22 -8.61 -3.74 0.25
CA GLU A 22 -7.26 -3.67 0.80
C GLU A 22 -6.30 -4.57 0.01
N LYS A 23 -6.71 -5.79 -0.36
CA LYS A 23 -5.95 -6.66 -1.28
C LYS A 23 -5.57 -5.93 -2.57
N ASN A 24 -6.55 -5.26 -3.19
CA ASN A 24 -6.33 -4.52 -4.44
C ASN A 24 -5.37 -3.35 -4.25
N LYS A 25 -5.49 -2.62 -3.14
CA LYS A 25 -4.60 -1.50 -2.79
C LYS A 25 -3.15 -1.97 -2.63
N LEU A 26 -2.92 -3.02 -1.85
CA LEU A 26 -1.58 -3.59 -1.63
C LEU A 26 -0.95 -4.11 -2.92
N THR A 27 -1.74 -4.81 -3.74
CA THR A 27 -1.30 -5.31 -5.04
C THR A 27 -0.85 -4.18 -5.95
N ARG A 28 -1.62 -3.08 -6.01
CA ARG A 28 -1.29 -1.91 -6.83
C ARG A 28 -0.04 -1.19 -6.34
N ILE A 29 0.11 -1.02 -5.03
CA ILE A 29 1.30 -0.40 -4.43
C ILE A 29 2.54 -1.21 -4.75
N LYS A 30 2.48 -2.54 -4.64
CA LYS A 30 3.60 -3.42 -5.00
C LYS A 30 3.94 -3.32 -6.49
N GLN A 31 2.95 -3.37 -7.38
CA GLN A 31 3.16 -3.21 -8.82
C GLN A 31 3.79 -1.86 -9.16
N ALA A 32 3.36 -0.79 -8.49
CA ALA A 32 3.92 0.54 -8.68
C ALA A 32 5.35 0.66 -8.16
N LEU A 33 5.67 -0.01 -7.05
CA LEU A 33 7.04 -0.08 -6.54
C LEU A 33 7.95 -0.84 -7.52
N GLU A 34 7.50 -1.99 -8.03
CA GLU A 34 8.25 -2.76 -9.04
C GLU A 34 8.48 -1.94 -10.32
N LYS A 35 7.42 -1.27 -10.82
CA LYS A 35 7.50 -0.40 -11.99
C LYS A 35 8.40 0.81 -11.74
N GLY A 36 8.22 1.50 -10.61
CA GLY A 36 9.01 2.66 -10.21
C GLY A 36 10.49 2.33 -10.09
N THR A 37 10.82 1.21 -9.45
CA THR A 37 12.19 0.70 -9.32
C THR A 37 12.81 0.38 -10.68
N THR A 38 12.03 -0.25 -11.57
CA THR A 38 12.48 -0.55 -12.95
C THR A 38 12.78 0.73 -13.72
N VAL A 39 11.85 1.69 -13.71
CA VAL A 39 12.01 3.00 -14.36
C VAL A 39 13.19 3.76 -13.76
N TYR A 40 13.36 3.76 -12.44
CA TYR A 40 14.48 4.43 -11.78
C TYR A 40 15.82 3.83 -12.18
N THR A 41 15.89 2.49 -12.25
CA THR A 41 17.08 1.77 -12.69
C THR A 41 17.43 2.12 -14.15
N GLN A 42 16.43 2.24 -15.03
CA GLN A 42 16.61 2.65 -16.42
C GLN A 42 16.98 4.14 -16.57
N SER A 43 16.34 5.02 -15.79
CA SER A 43 16.54 6.47 -15.81
C SER A 43 17.75 6.95 -15.02
N LYS A 44 18.43 6.07 -14.27
CA LYS A 44 19.69 6.38 -13.55
C LYS A 44 20.80 6.86 -14.51
N GLN A 45 20.66 6.61 -15.82
CA GLN A 45 21.53 7.15 -16.87
C GLN A 45 21.29 8.64 -17.20
N GLU A 46 20.14 9.23 -16.83
CA GLU A 46 19.75 10.60 -17.22
C GLU A 46 19.70 11.63 -16.07
N ASN A 47 20.08 11.25 -14.85
CA ASN A 47 20.10 12.16 -13.68
C ASN A 47 18.73 12.82 -13.34
N LYS A 48 17.61 12.23 -13.78
CA LYS A 48 16.23 12.69 -13.52
C LYS A 48 15.54 11.99 -12.33
N GLY A 49 16.30 11.29 -11.50
CA GLY A 49 15.76 10.26 -10.59
C GLY A 49 15.24 10.71 -9.22
N LYS A 50 15.45 11.96 -8.77
CA LYS A 50 15.23 12.33 -7.36
C LYS A 50 13.78 12.15 -6.89
N TRP A 51 12.80 12.64 -7.65
CA TRP A 51 11.38 12.48 -7.32
C TRP A 51 10.94 11.00 -7.34
N LEU A 52 11.51 10.22 -8.26
CA LEU A 52 11.20 8.80 -8.42
C LEU A 52 11.80 7.97 -7.28
N GLU A 53 13.01 8.32 -6.84
CA GLU A 53 13.68 7.75 -5.67
C GLU A 53 12.93 8.06 -4.37
N GLU A 54 12.53 9.31 -4.15
CA GLU A 54 11.69 9.72 -3.02
C GLU A 54 10.35 8.94 -3.02
N THR A 55 9.77 8.74 -4.21
CA THR A 55 8.55 7.95 -4.36
C THR A 55 8.78 6.48 -4.01
N ILE A 56 9.84 5.85 -4.51
CA ILE A 56 10.19 4.46 -4.20
C ILE A 56 10.39 4.28 -2.69
N GLN A 57 11.18 5.15 -2.06
CA GLN A 57 11.44 5.12 -0.62
C GLN A 57 10.15 5.22 0.20
N LEU A 58 9.23 6.08 -0.24
CA LEU A 58 7.94 6.28 0.42
C LEU A 58 7.03 5.05 0.30
N LEU A 59 7.02 4.38 -0.87
CA LEU A 59 6.31 3.13 -1.07
C LEU A 59 6.93 1.98 -0.25
N GLU A 60 8.26 1.88 -0.18
CA GLU A 60 8.97 0.90 0.63
C GLU A 60 8.71 1.10 2.13
N GLN A 61 8.76 2.35 2.60
CA GLN A 61 8.44 2.71 3.98
C GLN A 61 7.02 2.27 4.33
N TYR A 62 6.03 2.54 3.46
CA TYR A 62 4.66 2.09 3.67
C TYR A 62 4.56 0.56 3.78
N LEU A 63 5.17 -0.17 2.84
CA LEU A 63 5.15 -1.64 2.88
C LEU A 63 5.84 -2.21 4.12
N SER A 64 6.92 -1.58 4.60
CA SER A 64 7.64 -2.00 5.82
C SER A 64 6.82 -1.82 7.11
N LEU A 65 5.83 -0.93 7.09
CA LEU A 65 4.96 -0.67 8.23
C LEU A 65 3.73 -1.58 8.27
N LEU A 66 3.45 -2.27 7.18
CA LEU A 66 2.42 -3.30 7.18
C LEU A 66 2.90 -4.55 7.93
N PRO A 67 1.99 -5.34 8.51
CA PRO A 67 2.35 -6.65 9.05
C PRO A 67 3.10 -7.46 7.97
N PRO A 68 4.13 -8.23 8.34
CA PRO A 68 4.86 -9.05 7.39
C PRO A 68 3.91 -10.05 6.74
N SER A 69 3.77 -9.95 5.42
CA SER A 69 3.06 -10.90 4.59
C SER A 69 4.01 -12.04 4.23
N ASP A 70 4.13 -13.04 5.11
CA ASP A 70 4.69 -14.35 4.73
C ASP A 70 3.81 -15.09 3.69
N TYR A 71 2.68 -14.49 3.31
CA TYR A 71 1.69 -14.99 2.37
C TYR A 71 1.81 -14.27 1.02
N SER A 72 1.51 -14.99 -0.07
CA SER A 72 1.29 -14.35 -1.37
C SER A 72 0.15 -13.32 -1.24
N LEU A 73 0.20 -12.22 -1.98
CA LEU A 73 -0.85 -11.18 -1.95
C LEU A 73 -2.27 -11.71 -2.25
N GLU A 74 -2.36 -12.92 -2.83
CA GLU A 74 -3.60 -13.63 -3.10
C GLU A 74 -4.27 -14.15 -1.80
N GLU A 75 -3.47 -14.36 -0.76
CA GLU A 75 -3.84 -14.97 0.53
C GLU A 75 -3.90 -13.97 1.71
N VAL A 76 -4.19 -12.69 1.45
CA VAL A 76 -4.44 -11.75 2.56
C VAL A 76 -5.64 -12.25 3.38
N SER A 77 -5.40 -12.54 4.66
CA SER A 77 -6.39 -13.02 5.61
C SER A 77 -7.09 -11.89 6.34
N ASP A 78 -8.28 -12.14 6.87
CA ASP A 78 -9.04 -11.19 7.70
C ASP A 78 -8.20 -10.65 8.87
N ASN A 79 -7.36 -11.52 9.46
CA ASN A 79 -6.47 -11.15 10.55
C ASN A 79 -5.40 -10.13 10.11
N TYR A 80 -4.91 -10.24 8.89
CA TYR A 80 -3.98 -9.25 8.33
C TYR A 80 -4.68 -7.89 8.16
N ILE A 81 -5.90 -7.88 7.63
CA ILE A 81 -6.70 -6.65 7.45
C ILE A 81 -6.95 -5.96 8.79
N LEU A 82 -7.33 -6.74 9.81
CA LEU A 82 -7.54 -6.21 11.16
C LEU A 82 -6.26 -5.60 11.74
N GLN A 83 -5.11 -6.23 11.56
CA GLN A 83 -3.82 -5.69 12.02
C GLN A 83 -3.41 -4.43 11.27
N VAL A 84 -3.64 -4.36 9.95
CA VAL A 84 -3.40 -3.16 9.16
C VAL A 84 -4.29 -2.03 9.66
N TRP A 85 -5.60 -2.25 9.75
CA TRP A 85 -6.54 -1.25 10.25
C TRP A 85 -6.22 -0.79 11.68
N GLU A 86 -5.82 -1.71 12.55
CA GLU A 86 -5.38 -1.37 13.90
C GLU A 86 -4.14 -0.50 13.92
N ARG A 87 -3.22 -0.72 13.00
CA ARG A 87 -2.07 0.16 12.85
C ARG A 87 -2.47 1.53 12.30
N LEU A 88 -3.36 1.56 11.30
CA LEU A 88 -3.83 2.81 10.68
C LEU A 88 -4.65 3.67 11.65
N GLU A 89 -5.64 3.12 12.36
CA GLU A 89 -6.45 3.90 13.31
C GLU A 89 -5.61 4.49 14.45
N ASN A 90 -4.51 3.84 14.83
CA ASN A 90 -3.69 4.25 15.97
C ASN A 90 -2.46 5.10 15.59
N ASP A 91 -2.15 5.24 14.29
CA ASP A 91 -0.98 5.99 13.81
C ASP A 91 -1.38 7.03 12.75
N SER A 92 -1.47 8.28 13.18
CA SER A 92 -1.79 9.42 12.29
C SER A 92 -0.70 9.69 11.25
N SER A 93 0.55 9.32 11.52
CA SER A 93 1.65 9.45 10.57
C SER A 93 1.51 8.45 9.41
N LEU A 94 0.91 7.29 9.66
CA LEU A 94 0.55 6.32 8.61
C LEU A 94 -0.55 6.82 7.68
N HIS A 95 -1.52 7.58 8.20
CA HIS A 95 -2.57 8.18 7.36
C HIS A 95 -2.00 9.19 6.38
N GLU A 96 -1.07 10.04 6.83
CA GLU A 96 -0.40 11.00 5.96
C GLU A 96 0.48 10.28 4.93
N LEU A 97 1.21 9.24 5.37
CA LEU A 97 2.02 8.40 4.49
C LEU A 97 1.17 7.74 3.39
N ILE A 98 -0.01 7.21 3.72
CA ILE A 98 -0.95 6.62 2.74
C ILE A 98 -1.38 7.64 1.68
N SER A 99 -1.75 8.85 2.11
CA SER A 99 -2.19 9.89 1.17
C SER A 99 -1.07 10.28 0.20
N GLN A 100 0.16 10.36 0.72
CA GLN A 100 1.35 10.61 -0.10
C GLN A 100 1.62 9.42 -1.06
N VAL A 101 1.52 8.17 -0.58
CA VAL A 101 1.63 6.95 -1.39
C VAL A 101 0.63 6.97 -2.55
N GLU A 102 -0.64 7.25 -2.27
CA GLU A 102 -1.72 7.25 -3.26
C GLU A 102 -1.51 8.34 -4.33
N THR A 103 -1.10 9.53 -3.90
CA THR A 103 -0.77 10.63 -4.81
C THR A 103 0.42 10.28 -5.72
N ARG A 104 1.51 9.78 -5.13
CA ARG A 104 2.72 9.40 -5.88
C ARG A 104 2.48 8.21 -6.81
N TYR A 105 1.64 7.27 -6.40
CA TYR A 105 1.17 6.17 -7.23
C TYR A 105 0.46 6.65 -8.50
N GLU A 106 -0.48 7.58 -8.37
CA GLU A 106 -1.18 8.13 -9.53
C GLU A 106 -0.24 8.85 -10.50
N GLU A 107 0.79 9.51 -9.97
CA GLU A 107 1.84 10.15 -10.76
C GLU A 107 2.70 9.10 -11.50
N LEU A 108 3.08 8.00 -10.85
CA LEU A 108 3.81 6.88 -11.46
C LEU A 108 3.02 6.19 -12.59
N LEU A 109 1.71 6.04 -12.44
CA LEU A 109 0.86 5.46 -13.48
C LEU A 109 0.82 6.32 -14.75
N LYS A 110 0.96 7.64 -14.62
CA LYS A 110 0.96 8.58 -15.75
C LYS A 110 2.26 8.53 -16.56
N ILE A 111 3.33 7.94 -16.01
CA ILE A 111 4.57 7.68 -16.74
C ILE A 111 4.30 6.57 -17.76
N LYS A 112 4.14 6.99 -19.02
CA LYS A 112 4.19 6.11 -20.19
C LYS A 112 5.65 5.80 -20.48
N LEU A 113 5.98 4.51 -20.55
CA LEU A 113 7.17 4.03 -21.24
C LEU A 113 6.99 4.21 -22.75
#